data_AF-A0A8H7L918-F1
#
_entry.id   AF-A0A8H7L918-F1
#
_cell.length_a   1.000
_cell.length_b   1.000
_cell.length_c   1.000
_cell.angle_alpha   90.00
_cell.angle_beta   90.00
_cell.angle_gamma   90.00
#
_symmetry.space_group_name_H-M   'P 1'
#
loop_
_entity.id
_entity.type
_entity.pdbx_description
1 polymer ?
#
loop_
_entity_poly.entity_id
_entity_poly.type
_entity_poly.pdbx_seq_one_letter_code
_entity_poly.pdbx_strand_id
1 'polypeptide(L)'
;MTQPWPFPGNLMIGCVAIVDFNGLNENIHLGHDRELADARWFDIGLVRKLLTNSASKEENPDGVFLPPDVSIAYSLIKYVTDRSDTKL
;
A
#
# COMPACT_ATOMS: atom_id res chain seq x y z
N MET A 1 -11.16 2.66 10.11
CA MET A 1 -10.59 3.90 9.53
C MET A 1 -11.57 4.40 8.48
N THR A 2 -12.11 5.60 8.64
CA THR A 2 -12.95 6.26 7.63
C THR A 2 -12.51 7.71 7.50
N GLN A 3 -12.44 8.25 6.28
CA GLN A 3 -12.02 9.61 6.02
C GLN A 3 -12.96 10.29 5.01
N PRO A 4 -13.53 11.47 5.32
CA PRO A 4 -14.27 12.23 4.32
C PRO A 4 -13.32 12.76 3.24
N TRP A 5 -13.74 12.70 1.98
CA TRP A 5 -12.98 13.18 0.83
C TRP A 5 -13.80 14.18 0.02
N PRO A 6 -13.49 15.48 0.08
CA PRO A 6 -14.42 16.53 -0.35
C PRO A 6 -14.62 16.65 -1.87
N PHE A 7 -13.86 15.93 -2.71
CA PHE A 7 -13.93 16.04 -4.16
C PHE A 7 -14.16 14.67 -4.82
N PRO A 8 -15.35 14.37 -5.37
CA PRO A 8 -16.61 15.14 -5.47
C PRO A 8 -17.53 15.07 -4.23
N GLY A 9 -17.06 14.57 -3.08
CA GLY A 9 -17.88 14.37 -1.87
C GLY A 9 -18.05 12.88 -1.55
N ASN A 10 -16.93 12.21 -1.33
CA ASN A 10 -16.87 10.77 -1.06
C ASN A 10 -16.58 10.49 0.42
N LEU A 11 -16.96 9.30 0.88
CA LEU A 11 -16.49 8.73 2.13
C LEU A 11 -15.51 7.60 1.81
N MET A 12 -14.25 7.74 2.21
CA MET A 12 -13.28 6.66 2.10
C MET A 12 -13.44 5.71 3.27
N ILE A 13 -13.72 4.44 2.97
CA ILE A 13 -13.77 3.36 3.95
C ILE A 13 -12.49 2.55 3.79
N GLY A 14 -11.62 2.61 4.79
CA GLY A 14 -10.35 1.89 4.76
C GLY A 14 -10.55 0.44 5.15
N CYS A 15 -10.16 -0.47 4.25
CA CYS A 15 -10.23 -1.91 4.43
C CYS A 15 -8.83 -2.53 4.38
N VAL A 16 -8.65 -3.63 5.10
CA VAL A 16 -7.49 -4.51 4.97
C VAL A 16 -7.99 -5.82 4.40
N ALA A 17 -7.34 -6.30 3.34
CA ALA A 17 -7.65 -7.57 2.71
C ALA A 17 -6.46 -8.51 2.87
N ILE A 18 -6.76 -9.81 2.94
CA ILE A 18 -5.77 -10.88 2.95
C ILE A 18 -5.89 -11.59 1.61
N VAL A 19 -4.74 -11.79 0.95
CA VAL A 19 -4.66 -12.56 -0.29
C VAL A 19 -4.10 -13.93 0.04
N ASP A 20 -4.80 -14.98 -0.39
CA ASP A 20 -4.35 -16.35 -0.28
C ASP A 20 -3.40 -16.67 -1.44
N PHE A 21 -2.12 -16.93 -1.13
CA PHE A 21 -1.08 -17.22 -2.13
C PHE A 21 -1.19 -18.68 -2.57
N ASN A 22 -1.80 -18.88 -3.73
CA ASN A 22 -2.16 -20.20 -4.24
C ASN A 22 -1.72 -20.43 -5.70
N GLY A 23 -0.81 -19.60 -6.21
CA GLY A 23 -0.33 -19.62 -7.58
C GLY A 23 -1.25 -18.88 -8.56
N LEU A 24 -2.38 -18.33 -8.10
CA LEU A 24 -3.37 -17.63 -8.93
C LEU A 24 -3.66 -16.23 -8.40
N ASN A 25 -4.06 -16.10 -7.14
CA ASN A 25 -4.57 -14.84 -6.57
C ASN A 25 -3.49 -13.75 -6.44
N GLU A 26 -2.23 -14.15 -6.28
CA GLU A 26 -1.10 -13.24 -6.16
C GLU A 26 -0.62 -12.69 -7.52
N ASN A 27 -1.10 -13.26 -8.63
CA ASN A 27 -0.71 -12.80 -9.96
C ASN A 27 -1.41 -11.47 -10.27
N ILE A 28 -0.61 -10.42 -10.43
CA ILE A 28 -1.10 -9.09 -10.77
C ILE A 28 -1.34 -9.01 -12.28
N HIS A 29 -2.56 -8.67 -12.69
CA HIS A 29 -2.94 -8.51 -14.09
C HIS A 29 -3.60 -7.15 -14.33
N LEU A 30 -2.89 -6.25 -15.02
CA LEU A 30 -3.37 -4.90 -15.34
C LEU A 30 -4.15 -4.80 -16.66
N GLY A 31 -4.29 -5.89 -17.40
CA GLY A 31 -4.79 -5.87 -18.79
C GLY A 31 -6.29 -5.65 -18.99
N HIS A 32 -7.09 -5.47 -17.93
CA HIS A 32 -8.54 -5.27 -18.03
C HIS A 32 -9.00 -3.81 -17.85
N ASP A 33 -8.17 -2.93 -17.25
CA ASP A 33 -8.47 -1.50 -17.08
C ASP A 33 -7.16 -0.68 -17.09
N ARG A 34 -7.17 0.48 -17.76
CA ARG A 34 -6.01 1.37 -17.94
C ARG A 34 -5.85 2.40 -16.82
N GLU A 35 -6.60 2.27 -15.72
CA GLU A 35 -6.54 3.20 -14.60
C GLU A 35 -5.16 3.27 -13.93
N LEU A 36 -4.50 2.11 -13.76
CA LEU A 36 -3.18 2.02 -13.12
C LEU A 36 -2.06 1.88 -14.14
N ALA A 37 -1.00 2.67 -13.95
CA ALA A 37 0.21 2.58 -14.77
C ALA A 37 1.13 1.42 -14.34
N ASP A 38 1.17 1.09 -13.05
CA ASP A 38 1.95 0.00 -12.48
C ASP A 38 1.29 -0.52 -11.19
N ALA A 39 1.49 -1.80 -10.88
CA ALA A 39 1.12 -2.42 -9.61
C ALA A 39 2.03 -3.61 -9.33
N ARG A 40 2.54 -3.70 -8.11
CA ARG A 40 3.46 -4.76 -7.69
C ARG A 40 3.34 -5.04 -6.19
N TRP A 41 3.78 -6.23 -5.80
CA TRP A 41 3.98 -6.56 -4.39
C TRP A 41 5.22 -5.84 -3.85
N PHE A 42 5.13 -5.38 -2.59
CA PHE A 42 6.23 -4.74 -1.88
C PHE A 42 6.59 -5.55 -0.65
N ASP A 43 7.89 -5.71 -0.39
CA ASP A 43 8.37 -6.29 0.85
C ASP A 43 8.07 -5.37 2.04
N ILE A 44 7.57 -5.93 3.13
CA ILE A 44 7.17 -5.16 4.31
C ILE A 44 8.37 -4.46 4.96
N GLY A 45 9.57 -5.06 4.90
CA GLY A 45 10.80 -4.45 5.36
C GLY A 45 11.16 -3.19 4.58
N LEU A 46 10.97 -3.20 3.25
CA LEU A 46 11.11 -2.01 2.42
C LEU A 46 10.08 -0.94 2.79
N VAL A 47 8.79 -1.31 2.89
CA VAL A 47 7.73 -0.36 3.25
C VAL A 47 7.98 0.29 4.62
N ARG A 48 8.48 -0.49 5.59
CA ARG A 48 8.86 0.01 6.91
C ARG A 48 9.95 1.07 6.83
N LYS A 49 10.98 0.86 6.00
CA LYS A 49 12.05 1.85 5.76
C LYS A 49 11.53 3.09 5.05
N LEU A 50 10.56 2.95 4.13
CA LEU A 50 9.90 4.09 3.49
C LEU A 50 9.08 4.91 4.49
N LEU A 51 8.36 4.27 5.42
CA LEU A 51 7.62 4.95 6.49
C LEU A 51 8.53 5.78 7.40
N THR A 52 9.75 5.33 7.66
CA THR A 52 10.76 6.02 8.49
C THR A 52 11.72 6.89 7.70
N ASN A 53 11.51 7.05 6.38
CA ASN A 53 12.42 7.79 5.47
C ASN A 53 13.89 7.34 5.57
N SER A 54 14.13 6.04 5.77
CA SER A 54 15.47 5.46 5.98
C SER A 54 15.88 4.49 4.89
N ALA A 55 15.10 4.37 3.81
CA ALA A 55 15.45 3.52 2.67
C ALA A 55 16.62 4.14 1.88
N SER A 56 17.63 3.35 1.56
CA SER A 56 18.71 3.80 0.68
C SER A 56 18.28 3.83 -0.79
N LYS A 57 19.10 4.46 -1.64
CA LYS A 57 18.84 4.49 -3.09
C LYS A 57 18.91 3.10 -3.72
N GLU A 58 19.77 2.23 -3.19
CA GLU A 58 19.89 0.83 -3.61
C GLU A 58 18.65 0.01 -3.24
N GLU A 59 18.03 0.33 -2.11
CA GLU A 59 16.81 -0.33 -1.63
C GLU A 59 15.54 0.19 -2.30
N ASN A 60 15.54 1.46 -2.72
CA ASN A 60 14.46 2.12 -3.45
C ASN A 60 14.95 2.72 -4.78
N PRO A 61 15.37 1.88 -5.74
CA PRO A 61 15.95 2.35 -7.00
C PRO A 61 14.94 3.14 -7.84
N ASP A 62 13.66 2.80 -7.72
CA ASP A 62 12.57 3.42 -8.48
C ASP A 62 12.05 4.71 -7.84
N GLY A 63 12.55 5.10 -6.66
CA GLY A 63 12.13 6.32 -5.99
C GLY A 63 10.68 6.31 -5.53
N VAL A 64 10.15 5.15 -5.12
CA VAL A 64 8.79 5.01 -4.60
C VAL A 64 8.59 5.90 -3.38
N PHE A 65 7.49 6.65 -3.36
CA PHE A 65 7.11 7.55 -2.28
C PHE A 65 5.75 7.16 -1.70
N LEU A 66 5.61 7.27 -0.39
CA LEU A 66 4.36 6.97 0.31
C LEU A 66 3.46 8.21 0.37
N PRO A 67 2.12 8.06 0.36
CA PRO A 67 1.21 9.18 0.54
C PRO A 67 1.47 9.96 1.84
N PRO A 68 1.02 11.23 1.95
CA PRO A 68 1.14 12.01 3.18
C PRO A 68 0.49 11.33 4.39
N ASP A 69 1.02 11.59 5.59
CA ASP A 69 0.59 10.97 6.86
C ASP A 69 -0.88 11.24 7.23
N VAL A 70 -1.42 12.37 6.78
CA VAL A 70 -2.84 12.74 6.93
C VAL A 70 -3.80 11.88 6.10
N SER A 71 -3.30 11.09 5.14
CA SER A 71 -4.14 10.30 4.23
C SER A 71 -4.55 8.95 4.84
N ILE A 72 -5.74 8.47 4.48
CA ILE A 72 -6.18 7.12 4.83
C ILE A 72 -5.27 6.05 4.22
N ALA A 73 -4.70 6.31 3.04
CA ALA A 73 -3.77 5.41 2.38
C ALA A 73 -2.51 5.19 3.22
N TYR A 74 -1.88 6.27 3.71
CA TYR A 74 -0.75 6.16 4.63
C TYR A 74 -1.14 5.41 5.91
N SER A 75 -2.31 5.72 6.46
CA SER A 75 -2.79 5.09 7.70
C SER A 75 -2.98 3.57 7.55
N LEU A 76 -3.49 3.11 6.40
CA LEU A 76 -3.64 1.68 6.08
C LEU A 76 -2.28 1.00 5.88
N ILE A 77 -1.37 1.63 5.12
CA ILE A 77 -0.01 1.12 4.88
C ILE A 77 0.73 0.95 6.22
N LYS A 78 0.68 1.97 7.08
CA LYS A 78 1.26 1.91 8.43
C LYS A 78 0.61 0.82 9.28
N TYR A 79 -0.72 0.72 9.27
CA TYR A 79 -1.46 -0.29 10.04
C TYR A 79 -1.04 -1.72 9.68
N VAL A 80 -0.90 -2.03 8.39
CA VAL A 80 -0.48 -3.36 7.91
C VAL A 80 0.99 -3.60 8.23
N THR A 81 1.85 -2.60 8.04
CA THR A 81 3.28 -2.71 8.33
C THR A 81 3.56 -2.97 9.81
N ASP A 82 2.85 -2.27 10.71
CA ASP A 82 2.96 -2.45 12.16
C ASP A 82 2.44 -3.81 12.63
N ARG A 83 1.47 -4.40 11.91
CA ARG A 83 0.87 -5.69 12.28
C ARG A 83 1.48 -6.90 11.60
N SER A 84 2.37 -6.70 10.63
CA SER A 84 3.01 -7.79 9.88
C SER A 84 3.67 -8.88 10.75
N ASP A 85 4.15 -8.53 11.94
CA ASP A 85 4.79 -9.46 12.88
C ASP A 85 3.77 -10.31 13.68
N THR A 86 2.49 -9.92 13.67
CA THR A 86 1.39 -10.67 14.28
C THR A 86 0.53 -11.23 13.15
N LYS A 87 0.32 -12.56 13.09
CA LYS A 87 -0.55 -13.14 12.05
C LYS A 87 -1.88 -12.36 11.98
N LEU A 88 -2.12 -11.71 10.84
CA LEU A 88 -3.34 -10.96 10.53
C LEU A 88 -4.56 -11.88 10.48
#